data_AF-A0A317CTZ7-F1
#
_entry.id   AF-A0A317CTZ7-F1
#
_cell.length_a   1.000
_cell.length_b   1.000
_cell.length_c   1.000
_cell.angle_alpha   90.00
_cell.angle_beta   90.00
_cell.angle_gamma   90.00
#
_symmetry.space_group_name_H-M   'P 1'
#
loop_
_entity.id
_entity.type
_entity.pdbx_description
1 polymer ?
#
loop_
_entity_poly.entity_id
_entity_poly.type
_entity_poly.pdbx_seq_one_letter_code
_entity_poly.pdbx_strand_id
1 'polypeptide(L)'
;MTYRFFTPASAKAATGRTAEVYQQLRDEFLGPAPTFQAVSAVPEVLAPTWALMREALLAGDASRVDREVVASAVSRANRCRFCVDAHVMLLHALSEHELAEAIARGGTPPEPRHAELVGWAEASRSPKAAGWSSPYRPEVTGTLLAFHFINRVVSALLDPDLLPGGLQRSRVVRSAGGRLHARVAREPRKPGRSLALLDVDGTAPPAWAGDSPVGVAYAALRNAATRGGDLLGDVARQTVTATVRWEDGRYPDRPAEWAADLIRDLPGTDRVGTRIALLAAFAPNAIRSGDVALWRLSHPADADLVRLVAYGAITATDHVARALTPAHL
;
A
#
# COMPACT_ATOMS: atom_id res chain seq x y z
N MET A 1 -1.90 -11.03 15.43
CA MET A 1 -2.45 -10.26 14.30
C MET A 1 -3.41 -11.16 13.55
N THR A 2 -4.55 -10.63 13.13
CA THR A 2 -5.66 -11.40 12.57
C THR A 2 -5.87 -11.01 11.12
N TYR A 3 -5.95 -11.99 10.24
CA TYR A 3 -6.38 -11.80 8.86
C TYR A 3 -7.90 -11.81 8.79
N ARG A 4 -8.50 -10.97 7.94
CA ARG A 4 -9.96 -10.74 7.95
C ARG A 4 -10.77 -11.85 7.30
N PHE A 5 -10.24 -12.48 6.24
CA PHE A 5 -11.03 -13.36 5.37
C PHE A 5 -10.43 -14.75 5.11
N PHE A 6 -9.13 -14.91 5.33
CA PHE A 6 -8.40 -16.17 5.15
C PHE A 6 -7.11 -16.15 5.94
N THR A 7 -6.51 -17.32 6.18
CA THR A 7 -5.19 -17.41 6.83
C THR A 7 -4.15 -17.77 5.76
N PRO A 8 -3.15 -16.91 5.49
CA PRO A 8 -2.09 -17.24 4.56
C PRO A 8 -1.32 -18.50 4.97
N ALA A 9 -0.76 -19.19 3.97
CA ALA A 9 0.14 -20.30 4.21
C ALA A 9 1.34 -19.87 5.08
N SER A 10 1.84 -20.79 5.90
CA SER A 10 2.95 -20.48 6.80
C SER A 10 4.20 -20.09 6.01
N ALA A 11 4.96 -19.11 6.52
CA ALA A 11 6.20 -18.69 5.87
C ALA A 11 7.26 -19.80 5.75
N LYS A 12 7.20 -20.80 6.63
CA LYS A 12 8.10 -21.97 6.59
C LYS A 12 7.80 -22.92 5.43
N ALA A 13 6.58 -22.89 4.90
CA ALA A 13 6.17 -23.72 3.77
C ALA A 13 6.37 -23.02 2.42
N ALA A 14 6.87 -21.77 2.41
CA ALA A 14 7.09 -21.03 1.18
C ALA A 14 8.20 -21.66 0.34
N THR A 15 7.97 -21.72 -0.98
CA THR A 15 8.93 -22.18 -1.99
C THR A 15 9.06 -21.14 -3.10
N GLY A 16 10.07 -21.30 -3.97
CA GLY A 16 10.32 -20.42 -5.12
C GLY A 16 10.40 -18.95 -4.74
N ARG A 17 9.80 -18.09 -5.59
CA ARG A 17 9.81 -16.62 -5.43
C ARG A 17 9.29 -16.13 -4.07
N THR A 18 8.26 -16.79 -3.52
CA THR A 18 7.73 -16.42 -2.19
C THR A 18 8.77 -16.66 -1.09
N ALA A 19 9.55 -17.74 -1.18
CA ALA A 19 10.61 -18.02 -0.22
C ALA A 19 11.73 -16.97 -0.29
N GLU A 20 12.10 -16.54 -1.50
CA GLU A 20 13.11 -15.50 -1.73
C GLU A 20 12.65 -14.13 -1.19
N VAL A 21 11.39 -13.75 -1.41
CA VAL A 21 10.81 -12.55 -0.79
C VAL A 21 10.88 -12.66 0.73
N TYR A 22 10.47 -13.79 1.31
CA TYR A 22 10.55 -14.00 2.76
C TYR A 22 11.98 -13.99 3.31
N GLN A 23 12.97 -14.38 2.51
CA GLN A 23 14.37 -14.23 2.88
C GLN A 23 14.77 -12.75 2.94
N GLN A 24 14.48 -11.96 1.90
CA GLN A 24 14.78 -10.53 1.93
C GLN A 24 14.04 -9.81 3.07
N LEU A 25 12.80 -10.19 3.37
CA LEU A 25 12.06 -9.66 4.53
C LEU A 25 12.78 -9.95 5.85
N ARG A 26 13.27 -11.17 6.07
CA ARG A 26 14.00 -11.50 7.30
C ARG A 26 15.30 -10.71 7.45
N ASP A 27 15.96 -10.43 6.33
CA ASP A 27 17.25 -9.75 6.33
C ASP A 27 17.10 -8.23 6.54
N GLU A 28 16.05 -7.61 5.98
CA GLU A 28 15.97 -6.15 5.84
C GLU A 28 14.69 -5.50 6.41
N PHE A 29 13.62 -6.26 6.67
CA PHE A 29 12.32 -5.70 7.03
C PHE A 29 12.02 -5.77 8.53
N LEU A 30 11.86 -4.59 9.13
CA LEU A 30 11.46 -4.42 10.53
C LEU A 30 9.95 -4.28 10.72
N GLY A 31 9.20 -4.15 9.64
CA GLY A 31 7.76 -3.96 9.72
C GLY A 31 7.00 -5.27 9.93
N PRO A 32 5.67 -5.20 10.01
CA PRO A 32 4.84 -6.35 10.34
C PRO A 32 4.74 -7.32 9.15
N ALA A 33 5.35 -8.51 9.32
CA ALA A 33 5.31 -9.61 8.35
C ALA A 33 3.91 -9.93 7.78
N PRO A 34 2.80 -9.80 8.54
CA PRO A 34 1.45 -10.02 8.02
C PRO A 34 1.07 -9.18 6.79
N THR A 35 1.70 -8.03 6.57
CA THR A 35 1.50 -7.20 5.37
C THR A 35 1.80 -7.97 4.08
N PHE A 36 2.94 -8.67 4.05
CA PHE A 36 3.37 -9.44 2.89
C PHE A 36 2.76 -10.84 2.86
N GLN A 37 2.52 -11.43 4.03
CA GLN A 37 1.81 -12.71 4.12
C GLN A 37 0.38 -12.59 3.56
N ALA A 38 -0.31 -11.47 3.76
CA ALA A 38 -1.65 -11.23 3.23
C ALA A 38 -1.72 -11.25 1.69
N VAL A 39 -0.62 -10.99 0.99
CA VAL A 39 -0.56 -11.07 -0.49
C VAL A 39 0.17 -12.30 -1.00
N SER A 40 0.65 -13.18 -0.10
CA SER A 40 1.50 -14.31 -0.47
C SER A 40 0.80 -15.43 -1.24
N ALA A 41 -0.53 -15.45 -1.26
CA ALA A 41 -1.32 -16.33 -2.12
C ALA A 41 -1.16 -15.99 -3.61
N VAL A 42 -0.57 -14.84 -3.93
CA VAL A 42 -0.38 -14.31 -5.29
C VAL A 42 1.08 -13.87 -5.44
N PRO A 43 2.04 -14.81 -5.62
CA PRO A 43 3.48 -14.50 -5.69
C PRO A 43 3.84 -13.43 -6.71
N GLU A 44 3.10 -13.37 -7.82
CA GLU A 44 3.23 -12.38 -8.88
C GLU A 44 2.89 -10.94 -8.43
N VAL A 45 2.08 -10.78 -7.38
CA VAL A 45 1.81 -9.47 -6.73
C VAL A 45 2.71 -9.27 -5.51
N LEU A 46 2.98 -10.33 -4.75
CA LEU A 46 3.85 -10.27 -3.55
C LEU A 46 5.24 -9.71 -3.89
N ALA A 47 5.91 -10.29 -4.89
CA ALA A 47 7.28 -9.91 -5.22
C ALA A 47 7.43 -8.43 -5.61
N PRO A 48 6.63 -7.86 -6.54
CA PRO A 48 6.73 -6.45 -6.85
C PRO A 48 6.20 -5.53 -5.74
N THR A 49 5.29 -6.00 -4.88
CA THR A 49 4.90 -5.24 -3.68
C THR A 49 6.09 -5.08 -2.73
N TRP A 50 6.83 -6.16 -2.48
CA TRP A 50 8.05 -6.11 -1.68
C TRP A 50 9.12 -5.26 -2.36
N ALA A 51 9.35 -5.45 -3.67
CA ALA A 51 10.35 -4.70 -4.41
C ALA A 51 10.10 -3.19 -4.33
N LEU A 52 8.86 -2.74 -4.58
CA LEU A 52 8.53 -1.32 -4.53
C LEU A 52 8.74 -0.75 -3.13
N MET A 53 8.29 -1.48 -2.09
CA MET A 53 8.48 -1.04 -0.70
C MET A 53 9.97 -0.96 -0.35
N ARG A 54 10.76 -1.98 -0.69
CA ARG A 54 12.20 -2.01 -0.40
C ARG A 54 12.93 -0.88 -1.12
N GLU A 55 12.78 -0.77 -2.43
CA GLU A 55 13.54 0.21 -3.23
C GLU A 55 13.13 1.65 -2.90
N ALA A 56 11.87 1.90 -2.56
CA ALA A 56 11.41 3.24 -2.24
C ALA A 56 11.68 3.63 -0.77
N LEU A 57 11.30 2.79 0.19
CA LEU A 57 11.34 3.12 1.62
C LEU A 57 12.68 2.77 2.27
N LEU A 58 13.27 1.61 1.93
CA LEU A 58 14.42 1.08 2.66
C LEU A 58 15.77 1.45 2.04
N ALA A 59 15.85 1.49 0.71
CA ALA A 59 17.09 1.65 -0.05
C ALA A 59 17.27 3.04 -0.67
N GLY A 60 18.50 3.42 -0.97
CA GLY A 60 18.83 4.70 -1.61
C GLY A 60 19.11 5.83 -0.63
N ASP A 61 19.44 6.99 -1.20
CA ASP A 61 20.17 8.05 -0.48
C ASP A 61 19.25 9.13 0.11
N ALA A 62 17.96 9.13 -0.25
CA ALA A 62 16.99 10.02 0.37
C ALA A 62 16.88 9.76 1.88
N SER A 63 16.64 10.81 2.66
CA SER A 63 16.44 10.71 4.11
C SER A 63 15.44 9.61 4.45
N ARG A 64 15.85 8.68 5.32
CA ARG A 64 14.97 7.60 5.78
C ARG A 64 13.81 8.16 6.62
N VAL A 65 14.06 9.23 7.39
CA VAL A 65 13.04 9.91 8.20
C VAL A 65 11.97 10.53 7.30
N ASP A 66 12.36 11.27 6.25
CA ASP A 66 11.43 11.89 5.31
C ASP A 66 10.49 10.86 4.68
N ARG A 67 11.03 9.69 4.32
CA ARG A 67 10.25 8.60 3.74
C ARG A 67 9.28 7.97 4.73
N GLU A 68 9.67 7.79 6.00
CA GLU A 68 8.76 7.32 7.05
C GLU A 68 7.67 8.36 7.39
N VAL A 69 7.98 9.66 7.31
CA VAL A 69 7.00 10.77 7.46
C VAL A 69 5.97 10.71 6.34
N VAL A 70 6.42 10.59 5.09
CA VAL A 70 5.53 10.45 3.92
C VAL A 70 4.67 9.19 4.04
N ALA A 71 5.26 8.05 4.38
CA ALA A 71 4.53 6.80 4.57
C ALA A 71 3.44 6.92 5.66
N SER A 72 3.76 7.60 6.78
CA SER A 72 2.80 7.88 7.85
C SER A 72 1.67 8.80 7.40
N ALA A 73 1.98 9.86 6.67
CA ALA A 73 1.01 10.85 6.19
C ALA A 73 0.05 10.27 5.15
N VAL A 74 0.56 9.52 4.17
CA VAL A 74 -0.27 8.77 3.21
C VAL A 74 -1.16 7.75 3.91
N SER A 75 -0.62 7.06 4.93
CA SER A 75 -1.38 6.12 5.75
C SER A 75 -2.52 6.79 6.51
N ARG A 76 -2.32 8.00 7.02
CA ARG A 76 -3.37 8.83 7.62
C ARG A 76 -4.43 9.23 6.59
N ALA A 77 -4.02 9.74 5.43
CA ALA A 77 -4.93 10.16 4.37
C ALA A 77 -5.77 8.98 3.82
N ASN A 78 -5.19 7.78 3.77
CA ASN A 78 -5.88 6.55 3.40
C ASN A 78 -6.66 5.90 4.55
N ARG A 79 -6.64 6.50 5.76
CA ARG A 79 -7.28 5.99 6.99
C ARG A 79 -6.81 4.58 7.38
N CYS A 80 -5.56 4.25 7.11
CA CYS A 80 -4.96 2.95 7.41
C CYS A 80 -4.25 2.96 8.77
N ARG A 81 -5.01 2.74 9.85
CA ARG A 81 -4.51 2.78 11.23
C ARG A 81 -3.33 1.84 11.49
N PHE A 82 -3.36 0.64 10.92
CA PHE A 82 -2.28 -0.34 11.03
C PHE A 82 -0.94 0.22 10.52
N CYS A 83 -0.94 0.85 9.35
CA CYS A 83 0.28 1.42 8.77
C CYS A 83 0.73 2.68 9.55
N VAL A 84 -0.19 3.54 9.99
CA VAL A 84 0.17 4.69 10.85
C VAL A 84 0.90 4.22 12.11
N ASP A 85 0.34 3.22 12.81
CA ASP A 85 0.95 2.68 14.02
C ASP A 85 2.35 2.09 13.73
N ALA A 86 2.52 1.37 12.62
CA ALA A 86 3.79 0.77 12.23
C ALA A 86 4.87 1.82 11.93
N HIS A 87 4.53 2.88 11.19
CA HIS A 87 5.48 3.94 10.85
C HIS A 87 5.83 4.83 12.05
N VAL A 88 4.89 5.09 12.96
CA VAL A 88 5.19 5.77 14.23
C VAL A 88 6.20 4.96 15.05
N MET A 89 6.06 3.63 15.11
CA MET A 89 7.06 2.77 15.77
C MET A 89 8.43 2.82 15.08
N LEU A 90 8.47 2.86 13.75
CA LEU A 90 9.72 2.99 12.99
C LEU A 90 10.39 4.36 13.20
N LEU A 91 9.62 5.45 13.27
CA LEU A 91 10.16 6.77 13.64
C LEU A 91 10.78 6.75 15.04
N HIS A 92 10.17 6.05 16.01
CA HIS A 92 10.86 5.82 17.29
C HIS A 92 12.17 5.04 17.14
N ALA A 93 12.24 4.03 16.27
CA ALA A 93 13.48 3.29 16.01
C ALA A 93 14.57 4.19 15.38
N LEU A 94 14.17 5.18 14.60
CA LEU A 94 15.05 6.20 14.02
C LEU A 94 15.45 7.30 15.00
N SER A 95 15.07 7.20 16.29
CA SER A 95 15.27 8.24 17.32
C SER A 95 14.44 9.51 17.12
N GLU A 96 13.46 9.51 16.22
CA GLU A 96 12.57 10.63 15.92
C GLU A 96 11.35 10.66 16.85
N HIS A 97 11.57 10.70 18.15
CA HIS A 97 10.51 10.46 19.15
C HIS A 97 9.44 11.55 19.20
N GLU A 98 9.82 12.82 19.10
CA GLU A 98 8.87 13.94 19.15
C GLU A 98 8.02 13.99 17.87
N LEU A 99 8.68 13.81 16.72
CA LEU A 99 8.05 13.68 15.41
C LEU A 99 7.07 12.51 15.37
N ALA A 100 7.48 11.33 15.83
CA ALA A 100 6.62 10.14 15.93
C ALA A 100 5.35 10.43 16.72
N GLU A 101 5.48 11.09 17.87
CA GLU A 101 4.35 11.41 18.75
C GLU A 101 3.46 12.55 18.20
N ALA A 102 4.02 13.51 17.47
CA ALA A 102 3.25 14.53 16.76
C ALA A 102 2.36 13.88 15.67
N ILE A 103 2.94 12.99 14.88
CA ILE A 103 2.23 12.23 13.84
C ILE A 103 1.15 11.32 14.45
N ALA A 104 1.47 10.61 15.55
CA ALA A 104 0.54 9.71 16.22
C ALA A 104 -0.72 10.42 16.75
N ARG A 105 -0.60 11.70 17.14
CA ARG A 105 -1.74 12.53 17.58
C ARG A 105 -2.52 13.16 16.43
N GLY A 106 -2.13 12.92 15.18
CA GLY A 106 -2.72 13.58 14.02
C GLY A 106 -2.27 15.03 13.83
N GLY A 107 -1.29 15.49 14.60
CA GLY A 107 -0.81 16.88 14.53
C GLY A 107 0.12 17.14 13.35
N THR A 108 0.44 18.41 13.14
CA THR A 108 1.47 18.88 12.22
C THR A 108 2.83 18.82 12.93
N PRO A 109 3.87 18.23 12.29
CA PRO A 109 5.23 18.28 12.81
C PRO A 109 5.72 19.72 13.04
N PRO A 110 6.54 19.99 14.07
CA PRO A 110 7.04 21.33 14.34
C PRO A 110 8.09 21.80 13.33
N GLU A 111 8.82 20.88 12.70
CA GLU A 111 9.80 21.22 11.68
C GLU A 111 9.13 21.53 10.34
N PRO A 112 9.43 22.69 9.70
CA PRO A 112 8.77 23.12 8.46
C PRO A 112 8.87 22.10 7.32
N ARG A 113 10.04 21.46 7.15
CA ARG A 113 10.25 20.42 6.12
C ARG A 113 9.31 19.24 6.30
N HIS A 114 9.16 18.76 7.53
CA HIS A 114 8.27 17.63 7.83
C HIS A 114 6.79 18.03 7.70
N ALA A 115 6.42 19.26 8.05
CA ALA A 115 5.07 19.78 7.82
C ALA A 115 4.73 19.86 6.32
N GLU A 116 5.67 20.32 5.49
CA GLU A 116 5.55 20.35 4.02
C GLU A 116 5.34 18.94 3.46
N LEU A 117 6.18 17.98 3.85
CA LEU A 117 6.05 16.58 3.43
C LEU A 117 4.71 15.97 3.82
N VAL A 118 4.22 16.25 5.03
CA VAL A 118 2.89 15.78 5.48
C VAL A 118 1.79 16.38 4.61
N GLY A 119 1.80 17.70 4.38
CA GLY A 119 0.78 18.36 3.56
C GLY A 119 0.78 17.87 2.12
N TRP A 120 1.96 17.74 1.50
CA TRP A 120 2.12 17.18 0.16
C TRP A 120 1.63 15.74 0.06
N ALA A 121 1.98 14.91 1.04
CA ALA A 121 1.59 13.51 1.08
C ALA A 121 0.08 13.32 1.29
N GLU A 122 -0.54 14.10 2.18
CA GLU A 122 -1.99 14.03 2.41
C GLU A 122 -2.80 14.53 1.20
N ALA A 123 -2.30 15.57 0.51
CA ALA A 123 -2.93 16.11 -0.71
C ALA A 123 -3.00 15.10 -1.86
N SER A 124 -2.07 14.13 -1.90
CA SER A 124 -2.05 13.06 -2.93
C SER A 124 -3.28 12.16 -2.93
N ARG A 125 -4.09 12.17 -1.85
CA ARG A 125 -5.33 11.40 -1.78
C ARG A 125 -6.36 11.83 -2.82
N SER A 126 -6.38 13.12 -3.18
CA SER A 126 -7.25 13.70 -4.21
C SER A 126 -6.44 14.56 -5.17
N PRO A 127 -5.65 13.91 -6.05
CA PRO A 127 -4.58 14.56 -6.78
C PRO A 127 -5.07 15.57 -7.81
N LYS A 128 -6.25 15.39 -8.43
CA LYS A 128 -6.79 16.39 -9.37
C LYS A 128 -7.29 17.61 -8.62
N ALA A 129 -8.09 17.40 -7.57
CA ALA A 129 -8.65 18.49 -6.77
C ALA A 129 -7.56 19.32 -6.09
N ALA A 130 -6.46 18.68 -5.69
CA ALA A 130 -5.32 19.36 -5.05
C ALA A 130 -4.29 19.93 -6.04
N GLY A 131 -4.42 19.71 -7.36
CA GLY A 131 -3.37 20.06 -8.32
C GLY A 131 -2.03 19.39 -8.02
N TRP A 132 -2.08 18.16 -7.52
CA TRP A 132 -0.94 17.46 -6.94
C TRP A 132 0.07 17.01 -8.00
N SER A 133 1.35 17.22 -7.71
CA SER A 133 2.49 16.65 -8.42
C SER A 133 3.62 16.37 -7.41
N SER A 134 4.75 15.82 -7.85
CA SER A 134 5.89 15.58 -6.97
C SER A 134 7.11 16.39 -7.39
N PRO A 135 7.66 17.23 -6.50
CA PRO A 135 8.98 17.83 -6.67
C PRO A 135 10.11 16.91 -6.15
N TYR A 136 9.78 15.73 -5.61
CA TYR A 136 10.72 14.89 -4.89
C TYR A 136 11.27 13.75 -5.74
N ARG A 137 12.46 13.30 -5.34
CA ARG A 137 13.18 12.17 -5.93
C ARG A 137 12.36 10.88 -5.94
N PRO A 138 12.70 9.90 -6.80
CA PRO A 138 11.96 8.65 -6.92
C PRO A 138 11.74 7.89 -5.61
N GLU A 139 12.68 7.93 -4.66
CA GLU A 139 12.55 7.22 -3.37
C GLU A 139 11.40 7.78 -2.52
N VAL A 140 11.24 9.11 -2.47
CA VAL A 140 10.17 9.78 -1.71
C VAL A 140 8.84 9.62 -2.44
N THR A 141 8.80 9.89 -3.75
CA THR A 141 7.60 9.73 -4.60
C THR A 141 7.13 8.27 -4.63
N GLY A 142 8.05 7.33 -4.79
CA GLY A 142 7.79 5.91 -4.76
C GLY A 142 7.30 5.42 -3.41
N THR A 143 7.78 6.01 -2.31
CA THR A 143 7.29 5.65 -0.96
C THR A 143 5.82 6.02 -0.84
N LEU A 144 5.43 7.21 -1.32
CA LEU A 144 4.04 7.62 -1.36
C LEU A 144 3.18 6.62 -2.16
N LEU A 145 3.60 6.26 -3.37
CA LEU A 145 2.87 5.32 -4.22
C LEU A 145 2.82 3.90 -3.61
N ALA A 146 3.90 3.44 -3.00
CA ALA A 146 3.95 2.16 -2.28
C ALA A 146 2.88 2.12 -1.19
N PHE A 147 2.75 3.19 -0.40
CA PHE A 147 1.76 3.22 0.68
C PHE A 147 0.34 3.49 0.20
N HIS A 148 0.13 4.17 -0.93
CA HIS A 148 -1.19 4.17 -1.58
C HIS A 148 -1.68 2.74 -1.86
N PHE A 149 -0.80 1.88 -2.36
CA PHE A 149 -1.14 0.48 -2.63
C PHE A 149 -1.24 -0.35 -1.33
N ILE A 150 -0.18 -0.34 -0.51
CA ILE A 150 -0.08 -1.18 0.70
C ILE A 150 -1.18 -0.85 1.70
N ASN A 151 -1.49 0.43 1.93
CA ASN A 151 -2.56 0.83 2.85
C ASN A 151 -3.90 0.19 2.47
N ARG A 152 -4.20 0.15 1.17
CA ARG A 152 -5.47 -0.39 0.66
C ARG A 152 -5.54 -1.90 0.83
N VAL A 153 -4.46 -2.60 0.49
CA VAL A 153 -4.33 -4.05 0.71
C VAL A 153 -4.43 -4.41 2.19
N VAL A 154 -3.66 -3.72 3.05
CA VAL A 154 -3.65 -3.96 4.49
C VAL A 154 -5.03 -3.70 5.10
N SER A 155 -5.66 -2.56 4.79
CA SER A 155 -6.98 -2.26 5.30
C SER A 155 -8.06 -3.21 4.78
N ALA A 156 -7.88 -3.81 3.60
CA ALA A 156 -8.80 -4.82 3.07
C ALA A 156 -8.63 -6.17 3.78
N LEU A 157 -7.40 -6.62 4.03
CA LEU A 157 -7.11 -8.02 4.37
C LEU A 157 -6.70 -8.24 5.83
N LEU A 158 -6.30 -7.21 6.56
CA LEU A 158 -5.82 -7.30 7.95
C LEU A 158 -6.74 -6.57 8.92
N ASP A 159 -6.81 -7.09 10.14
CA ASP A 159 -7.38 -6.38 11.28
C ASP A 159 -6.63 -5.06 11.53
N PRO A 160 -7.32 -3.97 11.93
CA PRO A 160 -6.69 -2.67 12.13
C PRO A 160 -5.67 -2.61 13.27
N ASP A 161 -5.70 -3.53 14.24
CA ASP A 161 -4.74 -3.52 15.35
C ASP A 161 -3.41 -4.19 14.96
N LEU A 162 -2.33 -3.40 14.99
CA LEU A 162 -0.97 -3.86 14.72
C LEU A 162 -0.50 -4.89 15.77
N LEU A 163 -0.61 -4.59 17.06
CA LEU A 163 -0.25 -5.52 18.12
C LEU A 163 -1.51 -6.14 18.73
N PRO A 164 -1.43 -7.37 19.29
CA PRO A 164 -2.56 -8.00 19.97
C PRO A 164 -3.20 -7.06 20.99
N GLY A 165 -4.53 -6.95 20.97
CA GLY A 165 -5.27 -6.09 21.90
C GLY A 165 -4.99 -4.59 21.78
N GLY A 166 -4.37 -4.14 20.68
CA GLY A 166 -4.08 -2.71 20.48
C GLY A 166 -2.95 -2.18 21.35
N LEU A 167 -2.03 -3.03 21.84
CA LEU A 167 -0.93 -2.65 22.73
C LEU A 167 -0.06 -1.50 22.21
N GLN A 168 0.01 -1.32 20.89
CA GLN A 168 0.73 -0.21 20.25
C GLN A 168 0.15 1.18 20.57
N ARG A 169 -1.05 1.26 21.17
CA ARG A 169 -1.61 2.53 21.67
C ARG A 169 -0.81 3.09 22.85
N SER A 170 -0.06 2.25 23.57
CA SER A 170 0.84 2.69 24.63
C SER A 170 2.15 3.28 24.07
N ARG A 171 2.47 4.52 24.47
CA ARG A 171 3.73 5.19 24.14
C ARG A 171 4.95 4.37 24.57
N VAL A 172 4.87 3.71 25.73
CA VAL A 172 5.96 2.89 26.27
C VAL A 172 6.23 1.70 25.34
N VAL A 173 5.16 1.03 24.86
CA VAL A 173 5.26 -0.10 23.93
C VAL A 173 5.86 0.34 22.60
N ARG A 174 5.38 1.45 22.02
CA ARG A 174 5.93 1.99 20.76
C ARG A 174 7.42 2.31 20.88
N SER A 175 7.79 3.03 21.94
CA SER A 175 9.16 3.46 22.18
C SER A 175 10.11 2.28 22.47
N ALA A 176 9.67 1.30 23.25
CA ALA A 176 10.46 0.09 23.54
C ALA A 176 10.64 -0.78 22.29
N GLY A 177 9.58 -1.00 21.51
CA GLY A 177 9.67 -1.70 20.22
C GLY A 177 10.65 -1.02 19.27
N GLY A 178 10.59 0.31 19.16
CA GLY A 178 11.53 1.07 18.32
C GLY A 178 12.99 0.89 18.73
N ARG A 179 13.32 0.96 20.02
CA ARG A 179 14.70 0.82 20.52
C ARG A 179 15.33 -0.54 20.18
N LEU A 180 14.56 -1.62 20.22
CA LEU A 180 15.06 -2.98 19.90
C LEU A 180 15.51 -3.11 18.43
N HIS A 181 15.01 -2.26 17.54
CA HIS A 181 15.24 -2.34 16.11
C HIS A 181 16.06 -1.18 15.53
N ALA A 182 16.60 -0.30 16.39
CA ALA A 182 17.29 0.92 15.99
C ALA A 182 18.49 0.68 15.04
N ARG A 183 19.30 -0.37 15.29
CA ARG A 183 20.47 -0.68 14.44
C ARG A 183 20.06 -1.02 13.02
N VAL A 184 19.08 -1.91 12.86
CA VAL A 184 18.60 -2.37 11.55
C VAL A 184 17.86 -1.25 10.82
N ALA A 185 17.14 -0.38 11.55
CA ALA A 185 16.39 0.74 10.98
C ALA A 185 17.30 1.80 10.36
N ARG A 186 18.50 2.00 10.93
CA ARG A 186 19.48 3.01 10.50
C ARG A 186 20.49 2.49 9.49
N GLU A 187 20.51 1.19 9.24
CA GLU A 187 21.48 0.58 8.34
C GLU A 187 21.16 0.96 6.88
N PRO A 188 22.09 1.63 6.16
CA PRO A 188 21.87 2.00 4.77
C PRO A 188 21.70 0.76 3.89
N ARG A 189 20.74 0.80 2.96
CA ARG A 189 20.51 -0.29 2.00
C ARG A 189 20.85 0.17 0.59
N LYS A 190 21.67 -0.62 -0.11
CA LYS A 190 21.96 -0.38 -1.53
C LYS A 190 20.72 -0.68 -2.39
N PRO A 191 20.36 0.22 -3.32
CA PRO A 191 19.30 -0.04 -4.30
C PRO A 191 19.57 -1.28 -5.16
N GLY A 192 18.51 -1.93 -5.64
CA GLY A 192 18.55 -2.94 -6.71
C GLY A 192 18.39 -4.40 -6.28
N ARG A 193 18.59 -4.76 -5.01
CA ARG A 193 18.56 -6.17 -4.55
C ARG A 193 17.23 -6.87 -4.85
N SER A 194 16.11 -6.16 -4.77
CA SER A 194 14.79 -6.77 -4.98
C SER A 194 14.43 -6.95 -6.46
N LEU A 195 15.17 -6.34 -7.39
CA LEU A 195 14.85 -6.40 -8.82
C LEU A 195 15.00 -7.80 -9.39
N ALA A 196 15.88 -8.63 -8.83
CA ALA A 196 16.03 -10.03 -9.22
C ALA A 196 14.77 -10.90 -8.95
N LEU A 197 13.84 -10.41 -8.13
CA LEU A 197 12.57 -11.09 -7.83
C LEU A 197 11.50 -10.82 -8.89
N LEU A 198 11.73 -9.85 -9.79
CA LEU A 198 10.74 -9.36 -10.73
C LEU A 198 10.85 -10.07 -12.08
N ASP A 199 9.69 -10.36 -12.68
CA ASP A 199 9.65 -10.67 -14.10
C ASP A 199 9.84 -9.37 -14.88
N VAL A 200 10.95 -9.28 -15.62
CA VAL A 200 11.25 -8.10 -16.44
C VAL A 200 10.49 -8.23 -17.76
N ASP A 201 9.20 -7.90 -17.74
CA ASP A 201 8.30 -8.03 -18.90
C ASP A 201 8.45 -6.87 -19.91
N GLY A 202 9.66 -6.32 -20.08
CA GLY A 202 9.96 -5.25 -21.05
C GLY A 202 9.18 -3.94 -20.86
N THR A 203 8.42 -3.79 -19.77
CA THR A 203 7.65 -2.57 -19.50
C THR A 203 8.57 -1.46 -19.05
N ALA A 204 8.55 -0.35 -19.78
CA ALA A 204 9.36 0.82 -19.45
C ALA A 204 8.96 1.39 -18.08
N PRO A 205 9.93 1.70 -17.20
CA PRO A 205 9.69 2.47 -15.99
C PRO A 205 9.00 3.82 -16.29
N PRO A 206 8.19 4.34 -15.37
CA PRO A 206 7.56 5.64 -15.56
C PRO A 206 8.60 6.77 -15.54
N ALA A 207 8.40 7.81 -16.36
CA ALA A 207 9.36 8.89 -16.55
C ALA A 207 9.79 9.60 -15.24
N TRP A 208 8.88 9.76 -14.28
CA TRP A 208 9.18 10.39 -12.98
C TRP A 208 10.25 9.64 -12.17
N ALA A 209 10.49 8.36 -12.47
CA ALA A 209 11.45 7.54 -11.76
C ALA A 209 12.86 7.55 -12.39
N GLY A 210 13.00 8.04 -13.62
CA GLY A 210 14.24 7.90 -14.39
C GLY A 210 14.75 6.44 -14.41
N ASP A 211 16.06 6.27 -14.22
CA ASP A 211 16.71 4.94 -14.15
C ASP A 211 16.65 4.30 -12.75
N SER A 212 15.85 4.85 -11.83
CA SER A 212 15.77 4.34 -10.45
C SER A 212 15.15 2.93 -10.40
N PRO A 213 15.69 2.01 -9.57
CA PRO A 213 15.05 0.74 -9.23
C PRO A 213 13.59 0.86 -8.78
N VAL A 214 13.22 2.01 -8.19
CA VAL A 214 11.84 2.33 -7.80
C VAL A 214 10.88 2.28 -8.99
N GLY A 215 11.30 2.81 -10.14
CA GLY A 215 10.46 2.85 -11.35
C GLY A 215 10.20 1.46 -11.91
N VAL A 216 11.24 0.61 -11.93
CA VAL A 216 11.14 -0.79 -12.35
C VAL A 216 10.17 -1.55 -11.43
N ALA A 217 10.33 -1.40 -10.11
CA ALA A 217 9.46 -2.06 -9.14
C ALA A 217 8.01 -1.57 -9.21
N TYR A 218 7.79 -0.26 -9.41
CA TYR A 218 6.45 0.30 -9.60
C TYR A 218 5.78 -0.24 -10.87
N ALA A 219 6.49 -0.27 -11.99
CA ALA A 219 5.98 -0.80 -13.25
C ALA A 219 5.59 -2.29 -13.13
N ALA A 220 6.44 -3.10 -12.49
CA ALA A 220 6.15 -4.50 -12.21
C ALA A 220 4.90 -4.68 -11.35
N LEU A 221 4.76 -3.90 -10.27
CA LEU A 221 3.58 -3.95 -9.40
C LEU A 221 2.32 -3.55 -10.15
N ARG A 222 2.41 -2.45 -10.91
CA ARG A 222 1.31 -1.94 -11.73
C ARG A 222 0.79 -3.01 -12.67
N ASN A 223 1.68 -3.65 -13.42
CA ASN A 223 1.33 -4.70 -14.37
C ASN A 223 0.70 -5.91 -13.67
N ALA A 224 1.36 -6.43 -12.64
CA ALA A 224 0.90 -7.62 -11.94
C ALA A 224 -0.46 -7.43 -11.28
N ALA A 225 -0.66 -6.33 -10.57
CA ALA A 225 -1.92 -6.06 -9.87
C ALA A 225 -3.05 -5.67 -10.84
N THR A 226 -2.75 -5.07 -12.00
CA THR A 226 -3.78 -4.74 -13.01
C THR A 226 -4.45 -6.00 -13.57
N ARG A 227 -3.72 -7.11 -13.72
CA ARG A 227 -4.27 -8.40 -14.17
C ARG A 227 -5.34 -8.97 -13.24
N GLY A 228 -5.42 -8.52 -11.97
CA GLY A 228 -6.53 -8.90 -11.10
C GLY A 228 -7.89 -8.42 -11.61
N GLY A 229 -7.92 -7.44 -12.52
CA GLY A 229 -9.14 -7.01 -13.21
C GLY A 229 -9.68 -8.06 -14.17
N ASP A 230 -8.86 -8.99 -14.66
CA ASP A 230 -9.27 -10.02 -15.63
C ASP A 230 -10.32 -11.00 -15.05
N LEU A 231 -10.49 -10.99 -13.72
CA LEU A 231 -11.55 -11.68 -12.98
C LEU A 231 -12.94 -11.02 -13.12
N LEU A 232 -13.02 -9.84 -13.76
CA LEU A 232 -14.24 -9.06 -13.97
C LEU A 232 -14.52 -8.92 -15.47
N GLY A 233 -15.78 -8.83 -15.86
CA GLY A 233 -16.18 -8.44 -17.22
C GLY A 233 -15.74 -7.01 -17.59
N ASP A 234 -15.76 -6.71 -18.89
CA ASP A 234 -15.27 -5.43 -19.44
C ASP A 234 -15.99 -4.21 -18.85
N VAL A 235 -17.33 -4.29 -18.72
CA VAL A 235 -18.16 -3.21 -18.16
C VAL A 235 -17.80 -2.96 -16.69
N ALA A 236 -17.54 -4.02 -15.93
CA ALA A 236 -17.12 -3.92 -14.54
C ALA A 236 -15.73 -3.28 -14.41
N ARG A 237 -14.74 -3.69 -15.20
CA ARG A 237 -13.41 -3.06 -15.22
C ARG A 237 -13.48 -1.57 -15.59
N GLN A 238 -14.31 -1.22 -16.59
CA GLN A 238 -14.55 0.17 -16.96
C GLN A 238 -15.22 0.96 -15.83
N THR A 239 -16.19 0.36 -15.14
CA THR A 239 -16.85 0.98 -13.98
C THR A 239 -15.86 1.31 -12.87
N VAL A 240 -14.97 0.37 -12.50
CA VAL A 240 -13.93 0.61 -11.48
C VAL A 240 -13.01 1.75 -11.89
N THR A 241 -12.44 1.67 -13.10
CA THR A 241 -11.45 2.65 -13.57
C THR A 241 -12.04 4.05 -13.79
N ALA A 242 -13.26 4.14 -14.33
CA ALA A 242 -13.97 5.41 -14.51
C ALA A 242 -14.33 6.04 -13.16
N THR A 243 -14.83 5.25 -12.20
CA THR A 243 -15.18 5.74 -10.86
C THR A 243 -13.95 6.29 -10.14
N VAL A 244 -12.83 5.55 -10.15
CA VAL A 244 -11.56 6.02 -9.54
C VAL A 244 -11.14 7.37 -10.11
N ARG A 245 -11.24 7.54 -11.42
CA ARG A 245 -10.87 8.78 -12.09
C ARG A 245 -11.82 9.94 -11.78
N TRP A 246 -13.12 9.66 -11.69
CA TRP A 246 -14.16 10.67 -11.49
C TRP A 246 -14.19 11.16 -10.04
N GLU A 247 -14.16 10.24 -9.09
CA GLU A 247 -14.29 10.54 -7.66
C GLU A 247 -12.98 11.04 -7.03
N ASP A 248 -11.88 11.01 -7.79
CA ASP A 248 -10.57 11.54 -7.43
C ASP A 248 -10.11 11.10 -6.02
N GLY A 249 -10.27 9.81 -5.73
CA GLY A 249 -9.83 9.20 -4.47
C GLY A 249 -10.59 9.66 -3.21
N ARG A 250 -11.64 10.48 -3.29
CA ARG A 250 -12.39 10.93 -2.08
C ARG A 250 -12.84 9.75 -1.22
N TYR A 251 -12.77 9.85 0.11
CA TYR A 251 -13.29 8.80 0.98
C TYR A 251 -14.82 8.93 1.09
N PRO A 252 -15.63 7.93 0.69
CA PRO A 252 -17.10 8.05 0.74
C PRO A 252 -17.63 8.08 2.18
N ASP A 253 -18.67 8.86 2.45
CA ASP A 253 -19.27 8.95 3.79
C ASP A 253 -19.97 7.64 4.22
N ARG A 254 -20.67 7.01 3.28
CA ARG A 254 -21.34 5.71 3.46
C ARG A 254 -20.80 4.70 2.42
N PRO A 255 -19.57 4.18 2.58
CA PRO A 255 -18.91 3.40 1.52
C PRO A 255 -19.69 2.18 1.04
N ALA A 256 -20.36 1.49 1.96
CA ALA A 256 -21.13 0.29 1.63
C ALA A 256 -22.34 0.60 0.74
N GLU A 257 -23.02 1.73 0.94
CA GLU A 257 -24.17 2.15 0.13
C GLU A 257 -23.71 2.78 -1.17
N TRP A 258 -22.71 3.67 -1.10
CA TRP A 258 -22.06 4.25 -2.27
C TRP A 258 -21.61 3.18 -3.27
N ALA A 259 -20.94 2.12 -2.81
CA ALA A 259 -20.53 1.03 -3.69
C ALA A 259 -21.71 0.17 -4.18
N ALA A 260 -22.83 0.10 -3.45
CA ALA A 260 -24.01 -0.65 -3.88
C ALA A 260 -24.77 0.10 -4.99
N ASP A 261 -24.81 1.43 -4.91
CA ASP A 261 -25.44 2.26 -5.92
C ASP A 261 -24.68 2.24 -7.25
N LEU A 262 -23.34 2.31 -7.20
CA LEU A 262 -22.47 2.30 -8.40
C LEU A 262 -22.53 1.00 -9.22
N ILE A 263 -22.93 -0.11 -8.60
CA ILE A 263 -22.93 -1.44 -9.23
C ILE A 263 -24.34 -1.94 -9.56
N ARG A 264 -25.37 -1.12 -9.33
CA ARG A 264 -26.78 -1.54 -9.41
C ARG A 264 -27.14 -2.13 -10.76
N ASP A 265 -26.63 -1.51 -11.83
CA ASP A 265 -26.94 -1.87 -13.21
C ASP A 265 -25.96 -2.91 -13.80
N LEU A 266 -25.02 -3.41 -12.99
CA LEU A 266 -24.10 -4.45 -13.44
C LEU A 266 -24.74 -5.84 -13.39
N PRO A 267 -24.34 -6.74 -14.31
CA PRO A 267 -24.73 -8.15 -14.27
C PRO A 267 -24.41 -8.80 -12.92
N GLY A 268 -25.25 -9.76 -12.50
CA GLY A 268 -25.11 -10.39 -11.19
C GLY A 268 -23.75 -11.04 -10.93
N THR A 269 -23.13 -11.62 -11.97
CA THR A 269 -21.81 -12.26 -11.89
C THR A 269 -20.67 -11.29 -11.61
N ASP A 270 -20.75 -10.06 -12.14
CA ASP A 270 -19.71 -9.04 -11.99
C ASP A 270 -19.93 -8.10 -10.79
N ARG A 271 -21.17 -8.05 -10.29
CA ARG A 271 -21.61 -7.07 -9.29
C ARG A 271 -20.77 -7.13 -8.01
N VAL A 272 -20.63 -8.33 -7.42
CA VAL A 272 -19.88 -8.51 -6.17
C VAL A 272 -18.38 -8.27 -6.36
N GLY A 273 -17.81 -8.70 -7.48
CA GLY A 273 -16.41 -8.47 -7.79
C GLY A 273 -16.10 -6.97 -7.94
N THR A 274 -16.95 -6.25 -8.69
CA THR A 274 -16.84 -4.79 -8.87
C THR A 274 -16.95 -4.06 -7.54
N ARG A 275 -17.88 -4.48 -6.67
CA ARG A 275 -18.06 -3.94 -5.33
C ARG A 275 -16.77 -4.03 -4.52
N ILE A 276 -16.16 -5.22 -4.47
CA ILE A 276 -14.92 -5.46 -3.72
C ILE A 276 -13.79 -4.60 -4.28
N ALA A 277 -13.64 -4.51 -5.60
CA ALA A 277 -12.61 -3.68 -6.23
C ALA A 277 -12.80 -2.17 -5.92
N LEU A 278 -14.02 -1.65 -6.00
CA LEU A 278 -14.33 -0.26 -5.65
C LEU A 278 -14.06 0.02 -4.17
N LEU A 279 -14.49 -0.87 -3.27
CA LEU A 279 -14.21 -0.72 -1.84
C LEU A 279 -12.71 -0.81 -1.56
N ALA A 280 -11.97 -1.73 -2.19
CA ALA A 280 -10.52 -1.80 -2.07
C ALA A 280 -9.82 -0.50 -2.56
N ALA A 281 -10.36 0.15 -3.59
CA ALA A 281 -9.83 1.41 -4.11
C ALA A 281 -10.09 2.61 -3.17
N PHE A 282 -11.25 2.67 -2.52
CA PHE A 282 -11.72 3.86 -1.82
C PHE A 282 -11.79 3.74 -0.30
N ALA A 283 -12.35 2.64 0.21
CA ALA A 283 -12.62 2.39 1.63
C ALA A 283 -12.48 0.89 1.96
N PRO A 284 -11.26 0.34 1.97
CA PRO A 284 -11.03 -1.12 2.02
C PRO A 284 -11.54 -1.79 3.30
N ASN A 285 -11.59 -1.04 4.40
CA ASN A 285 -12.17 -1.48 5.67
C ASN A 285 -13.69 -1.76 5.59
N ALA A 286 -14.39 -1.22 4.58
CA ALA A 286 -15.82 -1.42 4.39
C ALA A 286 -16.17 -2.73 3.64
N ILE A 287 -15.20 -3.46 3.11
CA ILE A 287 -15.41 -4.82 2.58
C ILE A 287 -15.86 -5.72 3.72
N ARG A 288 -16.96 -6.47 3.56
CA ARG A 288 -17.52 -7.33 4.61
C ARG A 288 -17.33 -8.81 4.26
N SER A 289 -17.40 -9.66 5.29
CA SER A 289 -17.34 -11.12 5.09
C SER A 289 -18.46 -11.64 4.17
N GLY A 290 -19.62 -10.96 4.14
CA GLY A 290 -20.71 -11.25 3.20
C GLY A 290 -20.35 -10.98 1.74
N ASP A 291 -19.60 -9.90 1.45
CA ASP A 291 -19.12 -9.62 0.10
C ASP A 291 -18.17 -10.74 -0.36
N VAL A 292 -17.26 -11.16 0.52
CA VAL A 292 -16.30 -12.24 0.24
C VAL A 292 -16.97 -13.60 0.12
N ALA A 293 -17.97 -13.90 0.95
CA ALA A 293 -18.72 -15.15 0.87
C ALA A 293 -19.46 -15.29 -0.47
N LEU A 294 -20.08 -14.20 -0.95
CA LEU A 294 -20.72 -14.17 -2.27
C LEU A 294 -19.71 -14.29 -3.41
N TRP A 295 -18.56 -13.61 -3.32
CA TRP A 295 -17.47 -13.74 -4.30
C TRP A 295 -16.97 -15.18 -4.44
N ARG A 296 -16.80 -15.87 -3.30
CA ARG A 296 -16.32 -17.25 -3.24
C ARG A 296 -17.26 -18.29 -3.87
N LEU A 297 -18.52 -17.95 -4.13
CA LEU A 297 -19.44 -18.84 -4.86
C LEU A 297 -18.97 -19.08 -6.31
N SER A 298 -18.26 -18.13 -6.91
CA SER A 298 -17.71 -18.25 -8.26
C SER A 298 -16.18 -18.33 -8.27
N HIS A 299 -15.51 -17.79 -7.26
CA HIS A 299 -14.05 -17.73 -7.15
C HIS A 299 -13.59 -18.26 -5.78
N PRO A 300 -13.57 -19.59 -5.58
CA PRO A 300 -13.34 -20.19 -4.26
C PRO A 300 -11.92 -19.99 -3.72
N ALA A 301 -10.94 -19.68 -4.57
CA ALA A 301 -9.55 -19.54 -4.18
C ALA A 301 -9.26 -18.17 -3.51
N ASP A 302 -8.52 -18.18 -2.40
CA ASP A 302 -8.08 -16.95 -1.73
C ASP A 302 -7.24 -16.05 -2.64
N ALA A 303 -6.50 -16.65 -3.57
CA ALA A 303 -5.68 -15.94 -4.55
C ALA A 303 -6.52 -14.98 -5.41
N ASP A 304 -7.77 -15.34 -5.75
CA ASP A 304 -8.62 -14.48 -6.59
C ASP A 304 -9.16 -13.28 -5.82
N LEU A 305 -9.47 -13.45 -4.52
CA LEU A 305 -9.77 -12.32 -3.64
C LEU A 305 -8.58 -11.36 -3.53
N VAL A 306 -7.37 -11.89 -3.34
CA VAL A 306 -6.15 -11.08 -3.24
C VAL A 306 -5.88 -10.34 -4.55
N ARG A 307 -6.03 -10.99 -5.71
CA ARG A 307 -5.90 -10.35 -7.04
C ARG A 307 -6.91 -9.22 -7.21
N LEU A 308 -8.17 -9.44 -6.83
CA LEU A 308 -9.23 -8.44 -6.96
C LEU A 308 -9.01 -7.22 -6.04
N VAL A 309 -8.56 -7.46 -4.79
CA VAL A 309 -8.16 -6.39 -3.86
C VAL A 309 -6.96 -5.62 -4.41
N ALA A 310 -5.94 -6.32 -4.92
CA ALA A 310 -4.77 -5.70 -5.53
C ALA A 310 -5.16 -4.85 -6.75
N TYR A 311 -6.11 -5.31 -7.57
CA TYR A 311 -6.64 -4.56 -8.71
C TYR A 311 -7.29 -3.23 -8.28
N GLY A 312 -8.17 -3.25 -7.27
CA GLY A 312 -8.75 -2.02 -6.72
C GLY A 312 -7.68 -1.08 -6.15
N ALA A 313 -6.74 -1.64 -5.38
CA ALA A 313 -5.64 -0.88 -4.77
C ALA A 313 -4.73 -0.21 -5.81
N ILE A 314 -4.31 -0.94 -6.85
CA ILE A 314 -3.44 -0.41 -7.89
C ILE A 314 -4.17 0.56 -8.80
N THR A 315 -5.47 0.38 -9.05
CA THR A 315 -6.25 1.34 -9.86
C THR A 315 -6.28 2.72 -9.20
N ALA A 316 -6.48 2.77 -7.87
CA ALA A 316 -6.41 4.02 -7.11
C ALA A 316 -4.98 4.58 -7.04
N THR A 317 -3.97 3.72 -6.94
CA THR A 317 -2.56 4.14 -6.90
C THR A 317 -2.11 4.70 -8.25
N ASP A 318 -2.48 4.06 -9.36
CA ASP A 318 -2.18 4.51 -10.72
C ASP A 318 -2.86 5.85 -11.04
N HIS A 319 -4.06 6.08 -10.49
CA HIS A 319 -4.71 7.39 -10.58
C HIS A 319 -3.89 8.51 -9.95
N VAL A 320 -3.27 8.26 -8.79
CA VAL A 320 -2.33 9.22 -8.17
C VAL A 320 -1.06 9.36 -8.99
N ALA A 321 -0.46 8.25 -9.43
CA ALA A 321 0.75 8.28 -10.23
C ALA A 321 0.58 9.02 -11.58
N ARG A 322 -0.62 8.99 -12.17
CA ARG A 322 -0.94 9.72 -13.42
C ARG A 322 -0.96 11.24 -13.25
N ALA A 323 -1.10 11.75 -12.03
CA ALA A 323 -0.99 13.18 -11.75
C ALA A 323 0.48 13.66 -11.75
N LEU A 324 1.44 12.73 -11.64
CA LEU A 324 2.86 13.02 -11.86
C LEU A 324 3.04 13.38 -13.33
N THR A 325 3.12 14.67 -13.61
CA THR A 325 3.42 15.20 -14.93
C THR A 325 4.89 14.88 -15.26
N PRO A 326 5.27 14.71 -16.55
CA PRO A 326 6.68 14.66 -16.95
C PRO A 326 7.45 15.97 -16.68
N ALA A 327 6.78 17.00 -16.19
CA ALA A 327 7.34 18.32 -15.95
C ALA A 327 8.19 18.29 -14.67
N HIS A 328 9.44 17.88 -14.81
CA HIS A 328 10.67 18.37 -14.15
C HIS A 328 11.80 17.32 -14.29
N LEU A 329 12.02 16.84 -15.52
CA LEU A 329 13.35 16.35 -15.92
C LEU A 329 14.14 17.52 -16.52
#